data_AF-A0A4Z0RTJ0-F1
#
_entry.id   AF-A0A4Z0RTJ0-F1
#
_cell.length_a   1.000
_cell.length_b   1.000
_cell.length_c   1.000
_cell.angle_alpha   90.00
_cell.angle_beta   90.00
_cell.angle_gamma   90.00
#
_symmetry.space_group_name_H-M   'P 1'
#
loop_
_entity.id
_entity.type
_entity.pdbx_description
1 polymer ?
#
loop_
_entity_poly.entity_id
_entity_poly.type
_entity_poly.pdbx_seq_one_letter_code
_entity_poly.pdbx_strand_id
1 'polypeptide(L)'
;MSENLKTIRELADELGVSKTAINKKVSDSERKQWFSKNGNRFLVNENGQNAIRTMFSSGIDNHKSKTENTYQQPESKTENFENANLKHSDINYLNDIIKYQNAQIEDLKETKSQHFKQLNQMQNLLDQQQRLALQDKQLLEEYKAEIKDLKALTMAPHDEGEKEVTSDKQPEPENSTPESQPKPKKWWRFGK
;
A
#
# COMPACT_ATOMS: atom_id res chain seq x y z
N MET A 1 -28.41 9.15 -26.10
CA MET A 1 -27.23 9.10 -25.22
C MET A 1 -26.38 10.31 -25.55
N SER A 2 -26.04 11.13 -24.56
CA SER A 2 -25.24 12.35 -24.77
C SER A 2 -23.78 11.97 -24.98
N GLU A 3 -23.26 12.20 -26.18
CA GLU A 3 -21.84 12.02 -26.48
C GLU A 3 -21.01 13.01 -25.65
N ASN A 4 -20.23 12.50 -24.69
CA ASN A 4 -19.38 13.33 -23.84
C ASN A 4 -18.10 13.72 -24.60
N LEU A 5 -18.22 14.70 -25.48
CA LEU A 5 -17.12 15.21 -26.29
C LEU A 5 -16.37 16.31 -25.56
N LYS A 6 -15.05 16.13 -25.38
CA LYS A 6 -14.18 17.14 -24.77
C LYS A 6 -13.28 17.79 -25.81
N THR A 7 -12.91 19.03 -25.55
CA THR A 7 -11.88 19.72 -26.35
C THR A 7 -10.48 19.30 -25.91
N ILE A 8 -9.51 19.47 -26.81
CA ILE A 8 -8.08 19.28 -26.50
C ILE A 8 -7.65 20.13 -25.30
N ARG A 9 -8.25 21.31 -25.12
CA ARG A 9 -7.97 22.20 -24.00
C ARG A 9 -8.39 21.57 -22.67
N GLU A 10 -9.62 21.10 -22.58
CA GLU A 10 -10.14 20.47 -21.36
C GLU A 10 -9.34 19.20 -21.02
N LEU A 11 -9.00 18.39 -22.02
CA LEU A 11 -8.14 17.21 -21.82
C LEU A 11 -6.73 17.57 -21.35
N ALA A 12 -6.15 18.64 -21.90
CA ALA A 12 -4.85 19.14 -21.49
C ALA A 12 -4.86 19.63 -20.04
N ASP A 13 -5.90 20.38 -19.67
CA ASP A 13 -6.09 20.90 -18.32
C ASP A 13 -6.36 19.75 -17.31
N GLU A 14 -7.12 18.71 -17.68
CA GLU A 14 -7.36 17.49 -16.87
C GLU A 14 -6.08 16.67 -16.62
N LEU A 15 -5.24 16.55 -17.63
CA LEU A 15 -4.00 15.76 -17.59
C LEU A 15 -2.80 16.54 -17.08
N GLY A 16 -2.93 17.86 -16.87
CA GLY A 16 -1.81 18.73 -16.49
C GLY A 16 -0.72 18.85 -17.56
N VAL A 17 -1.06 18.65 -18.84
CA VAL A 17 -0.14 18.68 -19.98
C VAL A 17 -0.44 19.84 -20.93
N SER A 18 0.49 20.19 -21.82
CA SER A 18 0.22 21.21 -22.84
C SER A 18 -0.61 20.67 -24.00
N LYS A 19 -1.44 21.52 -24.66
CA LYS A 19 -2.17 21.17 -25.90
C LYS A 19 -1.25 20.60 -26.97
N THR A 20 -0.03 21.15 -27.06
CA THR A 20 1.01 20.71 -27.98
C THR A 20 1.51 19.31 -27.65
N ALA A 21 1.62 18.95 -26.37
CA ALA A 21 2.02 17.60 -25.96
C ALA A 21 1.01 16.55 -26.43
N ILE A 22 -0.29 16.83 -26.29
CA ILE A 22 -1.35 15.95 -26.82
C ILE A 22 -1.22 15.83 -28.34
N ASN A 23 -1.09 16.96 -29.06
CA ASN A 23 -0.96 16.94 -30.52
C ASN A 23 0.30 16.21 -31.02
N LYS A 24 1.38 16.16 -30.24
CA LYS A 24 2.60 15.41 -30.56
C LYS A 24 2.47 13.91 -30.31
N LYS A 25 1.67 13.51 -29.32
CA LYS A 25 1.45 12.09 -28.99
C LYS A 25 0.44 11.43 -29.92
N VAL A 26 -0.50 12.21 -30.46
CA VAL A 26 -1.51 11.73 -31.40
C VAL A 26 -1.01 11.83 -32.84
N SER A 27 -0.94 10.70 -33.54
CA SER A 27 -0.58 10.58 -34.95
C SER A 27 -1.69 11.10 -35.87
N ASP A 28 -1.37 11.43 -37.13
CA ASP A 28 -2.37 11.96 -38.08
C ASP A 28 -3.50 10.96 -38.40
N SER A 29 -3.21 9.65 -38.34
CA SER A 29 -4.22 8.59 -38.48
C SER A 29 -5.22 8.61 -37.31
N GLU A 30 -4.70 8.67 -36.09
CA GLU A 30 -5.48 8.72 -34.85
C GLU A 30 -6.30 10.01 -34.76
N ARG A 31 -5.74 11.12 -35.27
CA ARG A 31 -6.45 12.39 -35.34
C ARG A 31 -7.71 12.30 -36.20
N LYS A 32 -7.63 11.63 -37.35
CA LYS A 32 -8.80 11.42 -38.23
C LYS A 32 -9.87 10.54 -37.58
N GLN A 33 -9.48 9.62 -36.70
CA GLN A 33 -10.40 8.69 -36.04
C GLN A 33 -11.02 9.25 -34.76
N TRP A 34 -10.29 10.08 -34.01
CA TRP A 34 -10.71 10.54 -32.68
C TRP A 34 -11.22 11.98 -32.67
N PHE A 35 -10.81 12.82 -33.63
CA PHE A 35 -11.08 14.25 -33.60
C PHE A 35 -12.14 14.61 -34.64
N SER A 36 -13.19 15.26 -34.17
CA SER A 36 -14.23 15.85 -34.99
C SER A 36 -14.12 17.37 -34.97
N LYS A 37 -14.16 17.98 -36.16
CA LYS A 37 -14.14 19.44 -36.28
C LYS A 37 -15.56 19.96 -36.08
N ASN A 38 -15.75 20.78 -35.04
CA ASN A 38 -17.01 21.49 -34.81
C ASN A 38 -16.75 22.99 -34.83
N GLY A 39 -16.96 23.60 -36.01
CA GLY A 39 -16.60 24.99 -36.28
C GLY A 39 -15.10 25.25 -36.11
N ASN A 40 -14.74 26.17 -35.21
CA ASN A 40 -13.34 26.53 -34.90
C ASN A 40 -12.71 25.67 -33.79
N ARG A 41 -13.40 24.63 -33.31
CA ARG A 41 -12.92 23.77 -32.22
C ARG A 41 -12.79 22.32 -32.68
N PHE A 42 -11.81 21.62 -32.11
CA PHE A 42 -11.67 20.18 -32.24
C PHE A 42 -12.23 19.51 -30.99
N LEU A 43 -13.18 18.60 -31.21
CA LEU A 43 -13.80 17.78 -30.19
C LEU A 43 -13.26 16.36 -30.31
N VAL A 44 -12.96 15.73 -29.18
CA VAL A 44 -12.39 14.39 -29.10
C VAL A 44 -13.47 13.42 -28.60
N ASN A 45 -13.65 12.31 -29.30
CA ASN A 45 -14.57 11.25 -28.90
C ASN A 45 -14.10 10.51 -27.64
N GLU A 46 -14.99 9.77 -27.00
CA GLU A 46 -14.70 9.06 -25.74
C GLU A 46 -13.53 8.08 -25.87
N ASN A 47 -13.45 7.36 -27.00
CA ASN A 47 -12.37 6.42 -27.29
C ASN A 47 -11.00 7.14 -27.35
N GLY A 48 -10.94 8.27 -28.03
CA GLY A 48 -9.73 9.10 -28.12
C GLY A 48 -9.37 9.73 -26.79
N GLN A 49 -10.35 10.17 -25.99
CA GLN A 49 -10.11 10.65 -24.63
C GLN A 49 -9.46 9.58 -23.76
N ASN A 50 -9.97 8.35 -23.80
CA ASN A 50 -9.41 7.24 -23.02
C ASN A 50 -8.01 6.84 -23.49
N ALA A 51 -7.78 6.81 -24.81
CA ALA A 51 -6.46 6.56 -25.39
C ALA A 51 -5.45 7.62 -24.94
N ILE A 52 -5.80 8.91 -25.04
CA ILE A 52 -4.97 10.02 -24.60
C ILE A 52 -4.71 9.92 -23.09
N ARG A 53 -5.72 9.66 -22.25
CA ARG A 53 -5.53 9.48 -20.80
C ARG A 53 -4.56 8.36 -20.50
N THR A 54 -4.69 7.21 -21.16
CA THR A 54 -3.78 6.07 -20.98
C THR A 54 -2.34 6.45 -21.36
N MET A 55 -2.15 7.08 -22.52
CA MET A 55 -0.82 7.51 -23.00
C MET A 55 -0.08 8.44 -22.03
N PHE A 56 -0.81 9.29 -21.30
CA PHE A 56 -0.21 10.22 -20.32
C PHE A 56 -0.20 9.66 -18.89
N SER A 57 -1.06 8.69 -18.55
CA SER A 57 -1.08 8.05 -17.23
C SER A 57 0.02 7.00 -17.06
N SER A 58 0.41 6.30 -18.14
CA SER A 58 1.48 5.29 -18.11
C SER A 58 2.90 5.88 -17.95
N GLY A 59 3.04 7.22 -17.89
CA GLY A 59 4.33 7.92 -17.74
C GLY A 59 4.45 8.75 -16.47
N ILE A 60 3.55 8.59 -15.49
CA ILE A 60 3.58 9.31 -14.19
C ILE A 60 4.64 8.71 -13.23
N ASP A 61 5.43 7.73 -13.66
CA ASP A 61 6.69 7.43 -13.00
C ASP A 61 7.76 8.45 -13.44
N ASN A 62 7.72 9.60 -12.77
CA ASN A 62 8.84 10.53 -12.55
C ASN A 62 10.01 10.47 -13.55
N HIS A 63 9.85 11.06 -14.73
CA HIS A 63 10.99 11.69 -15.37
C HIS A 63 10.60 12.99 -16.05
N LYS A 64 10.88 14.08 -15.33
CA LYS A 64 10.94 15.45 -15.84
C LYS A 64 12.14 15.53 -16.80
N SER A 65 12.00 14.93 -17.98
CA SER A 65 13.05 14.93 -18.99
C SER A 65 13.14 16.32 -19.60
N LYS A 66 14.16 17.06 -19.18
CA LYS A 66 14.65 18.26 -19.87
C LYS A 66 14.81 17.91 -21.36
N THR A 67 14.22 18.74 -22.20
CA THR A 67 14.24 18.60 -23.65
C THR A 67 15.60 19.05 -24.15
N GLU A 68 16.48 18.11 -24.49
CA GLU A 68 17.61 18.41 -25.38
C GLU A 68 17.17 18.08 -26.82
N ASN A 69 17.24 19.10 -27.66
CA ASN A 69 16.98 19.02 -29.09
C ASN A 69 18.07 18.18 -29.76
N THR A 70 17.69 17.12 -30.45
CA THR A 70 18.46 16.61 -31.58
C THR A 70 17.49 16.25 -32.71
N TYR A 71 17.48 17.13 -33.70
CA TYR A 71 17.04 16.84 -35.06
C TYR A 71 17.73 15.56 -35.54
N GLN A 72 17.00 14.61 -36.12
CA GLN A 72 17.26 14.07 -37.46
C GLN A 72 16.01 13.31 -37.93
N GLN A 73 15.44 13.83 -39.01
CA GLN A 73 14.53 13.12 -39.89
C GLN A 73 15.37 12.13 -40.71
N PRO A 74 14.90 10.91 -40.99
CA PRO A 74 15.26 10.25 -42.23
C PRO A 74 14.02 10.20 -43.11
N GLU A 75 14.09 10.89 -44.25
CA GLU A 75 13.27 10.57 -45.41
C GLU A 75 13.58 9.13 -45.83
N SER A 76 12.58 8.27 -45.96
CA SER A 76 12.74 7.01 -46.67
C SER A 76 11.70 6.88 -47.78
N LYS A 77 12.25 6.80 -48.99
CA LYS A 77 11.58 6.43 -50.22
C LYS A 77 11.10 4.98 -50.10
N THR A 78 9.94 4.73 -50.67
CA THR A 78 9.31 3.41 -50.84
C THR A 78 10.18 2.45 -51.64
N GLU A 79 10.51 1.27 -51.08
CA GLU A 79 10.76 0.04 -51.83
C GLU A 79 10.19 -1.16 -51.06
N ASN A 80 9.15 -1.78 -51.62
CA ASN A 80 8.54 -3.00 -51.12
C ASN A 80 9.38 -4.20 -51.57
N PHE A 81 10.29 -4.75 -50.75
CA PHE A 81 10.76 -6.15 -50.91
C PHE A 81 11.55 -6.69 -49.69
N GLU A 82 11.19 -6.33 -48.44
CA GLU A 82 11.91 -6.84 -47.23
C GLU A 82 11.01 -7.15 -46.01
N ASN A 83 9.71 -7.35 -46.21
CA ASN A 83 8.76 -7.36 -45.09
C ASN A 83 8.86 -8.62 -44.19
N ALA A 84 9.32 -9.78 -44.68
CA ALA A 84 9.25 -11.03 -43.90
C ALA A 84 10.39 -11.23 -42.87
N ASN A 85 11.63 -10.85 -43.20
CA ASN A 85 12.78 -11.04 -42.30
C ASN A 85 12.81 -10.01 -41.16
N LEU A 86 12.40 -8.77 -41.42
CA LEU A 86 12.26 -7.73 -40.40
C LEU A 86 11.20 -8.14 -39.35
N LYS A 87 10.04 -8.65 -39.79
CA LYS A 87 8.99 -9.18 -38.89
C LYS A 87 9.52 -10.29 -37.98
N HIS A 88 10.36 -11.18 -38.50
CA HIS A 88 10.88 -12.31 -37.71
C HIS A 88 11.84 -11.87 -36.60
N SER A 89 12.72 -10.89 -36.89
CA SER A 89 13.56 -10.26 -35.88
C SER A 89 12.74 -9.56 -34.79
N ASP A 90 11.69 -8.83 -35.20
CA ASP A 90 10.78 -8.15 -34.27
C ASP A 90 10.03 -9.14 -33.38
N ILE A 91 9.57 -10.27 -33.93
CA ILE A 91 8.91 -11.34 -33.18
C ILE A 91 9.87 -11.99 -32.16
N ASN A 92 11.13 -12.23 -32.53
CA ASN A 92 12.12 -12.81 -31.61
C ASN A 92 12.43 -11.86 -30.45
N TYR A 93 12.60 -10.56 -30.74
CA TYR A 93 12.78 -9.54 -29.71
C TYR A 93 11.57 -9.44 -28.77
N LEU A 94 10.35 -9.50 -29.30
CA LEU A 94 9.13 -9.53 -28.49
C LEU A 94 9.05 -10.79 -27.61
N ASN A 95 9.45 -11.95 -28.12
CA ASN A 95 9.51 -13.19 -27.34
C ASN A 95 10.51 -13.10 -26.18
N ASP A 96 11.67 -12.48 -26.40
CA ASP A 96 12.66 -12.28 -25.34
C ASP A 96 12.15 -11.35 -24.24
N ILE A 97 11.44 -10.27 -24.62
CA ILE A 97 10.77 -9.39 -23.66
C ILE A 97 9.72 -10.15 -22.86
N ILE A 98 8.85 -10.92 -23.53
CA ILE A 98 7.81 -11.72 -22.87
C ILE A 98 8.44 -12.72 -21.91
N LYS A 99 9.53 -13.39 -22.31
CA LYS A 99 10.25 -14.34 -21.44
C LYS A 99 10.82 -13.65 -20.20
N TYR A 100 11.44 -12.49 -20.38
CA TYR A 100 11.97 -11.71 -19.26
C TYR A 100 10.87 -11.25 -18.31
N GLN A 101 9.75 -10.73 -18.84
CA GLN A 101 8.59 -10.34 -18.06
C GLN A 101 7.98 -11.52 -17.28
N ASN A 102 7.86 -12.69 -17.92
CA ASN A 102 7.37 -13.90 -17.26
C ASN A 102 8.29 -14.34 -16.11
N ALA A 103 9.61 -14.25 -16.29
CA ALA A 103 10.56 -14.54 -15.21
C ALA A 103 10.42 -13.58 -14.03
N GLN A 104 10.24 -12.28 -14.30
CA GLN A 104 9.98 -11.27 -13.27
C GLN A 104 8.65 -11.52 -12.54
N ILE A 105 7.61 -11.92 -13.27
CA ILE A 105 6.30 -12.25 -12.69
C ILE A 105 6.41 -13.46 -11.76
N GLU A 106 7.15 -14.50 -12.15
CA GLU A 106 7.34 -15.69 -11.31
C GLU A 106 8.15 -15.36 -10.05
N ASP A 107 9.23 -14.57 -10.14
CA ASP A 107 9.99 -14.12 -8.98
C ASP A 107 9.14 -13.31 -7.98
N LEU A 108 8.32 -12.40 -8.49
CA LEU A 108 7.37 -11.63 -7.68
C LEU A 108 6.31 -12.52 -7.01
N LYS A 109 5.84 -13.56 -7.71
CA LYS A 109 4.85 -14.51 -7.19
C LYS A 109 5.46 -15.39 -6.11
N GLU A 110 6.70 -15.85 -6.29
CA GLU A 110 7.44 -16.60 -5.28
C GLU A 110 7.64 -15.76 -4.02
N THR A 111 8.12 -14.52 -4.17
CA THR A 111 8.31 -13.57 -3.06
C THR A 111 7.02 -13.33 -2.29
N LYS A 112 5.89 -13.12 -2.98
CA LYS A 112 4.56 -12.99 -2.34
C LYS A 112 4.17 -14.26 -1.59
N SER A 113 4.41 -15.44 -2.16
CA SER A 113 4.12 -16.72 -1.51
C SER A 113 4.94 -16.90 -0.23
N GLN A 114 6.22 -16.54 -0.25
CA GLN A 114 7.09 -16.58 0.92
C GLN A 114 6.61 -15.61 2.02
N HIS A 115 6.27 -14.37 1.68
CA HIS A 115 5.70 -13.42 2.63
C HIS A 115 4.37 -13.89 3.22
N PHE A 116 3.50 -14.49 2.41
CA PHE A 116 2.23 -15.05 2.91
C PHE A 116 2.46 -16.20 3.90
N LYS A 117 3.46 -17.06 3.66
CA LYS A 117 3.86 -18.10 4.62
C LYS A 117 4.36 -17.49 5.94
N GLN A 118 5.20 -16.47 5.88
CA GLN A 118 5.70 -15.77 7.08
C GLN A 118 4.55 -15.11 7.87
N LEU A 119 3.61 -14.44 7.17
CA LEU A 119 2.43 -13.84 7.80
C LEU A 119 1.58 -14.89 8.51
N ASN A 120 1.33 -16.04 7.89
CA ASN A 120 0.58 -17.12 8.53
C ASN A 120 1.30 -17.69 9.75
N GLN A 121 2.62 -17.85 9.69
CA GLN A 121 3.41 -18.29 10.85
C GLN A 121 3.30 -17.29 12.01
N MET A 122 3.45 -16.00 11.72
CA MET A 122 3.30 -14.94 12.72
C MET A 122 1.89 -14.91 13.32
N GLN A 123 0.85 -15.04 12.47
CA GLN A 123 -0.54 -15.10 12.91
C GLN A 123 -0.80 -16.26 13.87
N ASN A 124 -0.24 -17.44 13.57
CA ASN A 124 -0.36 -18.61 14.44
C ASN A 124 0.34 -18.41 15.79
N LEU A 125 1.53 -17.82 15.80
CA LEU A 125 2.25 -17.50 17.05
C LEU A 125 1.49 -16.48 17.89
N LEU A 126 0.88 -15.47 17.25
CA LEU A 126 0.06 -14.49 17.94
C LEU A 126 -1.18 -15.14 18.56
N ASP A 127 -1.87 -16.03 17.84
CA ASP A 127 -3.02 -16.78 18.37
C ASP A 127 -2.62 -17.67 19.55
N GLN A 128 -1.48 -18.36 19.46
CA GLN A 128 -0.93 -19.14 20.57
C GLN A 128 -0.65 -18.27 21.80
N GLN A 129 -0.03 -17.10 21.62
CA GLN A 129 0.23 -16.16 22.71
C GLN A 129 -1.07 -15.65 23.34
N GLN A 130 -2.10 -15.36 22.55
CA GLN A 130 -3.40 -14.94 23.06
C GLN A 130 -4.07 -16.04 23.90
N ARG A 131 -4.03 -17.29 23.44
CA ARG A 131 -4.57 -18.44 24.19
C ARG A 131 -3.86 -18.65 25.52
N LEU A 132 -2.53 -18.62 25.51
CA LEU A 132 -1.73 -18.76 26.74
C LEU A 132 -2.04 -17.62 27.72
N ALA A 133 -2.11 -16.37 27.24
CA ALA A 133 -2.45 -15.23 28.10
C ALA A 133 -3.86 -15.36 28.73
N LEU A 134 -4.82 -15.94 28.02
CA LEU A 134 -6.15 -16.24 28.56
C LEU A 134 -6.10 -17.34 29.63
N GLN A 135 -5.32 -18.40 29.40
CA GLN A 135 -5.12 -19.47 30.38
C GLN A 135 -4.43 -18.95 31.66
N ASP A 136 -3.36 -18.17 31.51
CA ASP A 136 -2.66 -17.54 32.63
C ASP A 136 -3.59 -16.63 33.43
N LYS A 137 -4.46 -15.87 32.75
CA LYS A 137 -5.46 -15.02 33.40
C LYS A 137 -6.45 -15.83 34.24
N GLN A 138 -6.96 -16.94 33.70
CA GLN A 138 -7.89 -17.83 34.43
C GLN A 138 -7.23 -18.41 35.68
N LEU A 139 -6.00 -18.93 35.55
CA LEU A 139 -5.25 -19.48 36.67
C LEU A 139 -4.98 -18.43 37.76
N LEU A 140 -4.64 -17.19 37.36
CA LEU A 140 -4.48 -16.08 38.31
C LEU A 140 -5.78 -15.70 39.03
N GLU A 141 -6.92 -15.86 38.37
CA GLU A 141 -8.24 -15.62 38.97
C GLU A 141 -8.60 -16.72 39.98
N GLU A 142 -8.33 -17.98 39.65
CA GLU A 142 -8.47 -19.13 40.56
C GLU A 142 -7.61 -18.98 41.81
N TYR A 143 -6.31 -18.66 41.68
CA TYR A 143 -5.45 -18.43 42.83
C TYR A 143 -5.92 -17.25 43.70
N LYS A 144 -6.43 -16.18 43.09
CA LYS A 144 -6.99 -15.06 43.86
C LYS A 144 -8.23 -15.46 44.63
N ALA A 145 -9.09 -16.29 44.05
CA ALA A 145 -10.27 -16.83 44.73
C ALA A 145 -9.87 -17.77 45.87
N GLU A 146 -8.95 -18.72 45.63
CA GLU A 146 -8.45 -19.64 46.65
C GLU A 146 -7.81 -18.91 47.83
N ILE A 147 -6.99 -17.88 47.56
CA ILE A 147 -6.40 -17.03 48.61
C ILE A 147 -7.50 -16.33 49.42
N LYS A 148 -8.57 -15.85 48.75
CA LYS A 148 -9.69 -15.18 49.43
C LYS A 148 -10.47 -16.15 50.31
N ASP A 149 -10.71 -17.36 49.83
CA ASP A 149 -11.43 -18.41 50.56
C ASP A 149 -10.62 -18.95 51.74
N LEU A 150 -9.33 -19.21 51.54
CA LEU A 150 -8.40 -19.58 52.61
C LEU A 150 -8.33 -18.50 53.69
N LYS A 151 -8.29 -17.22 53.29
CA LYS A 151 -8.34 -16.10 54.22
C LYS A 151 -9.66 -16.02 54.98
N ALA A 152 -10.78 -16.38 54.36
CA ALA A 152 -12.07 -16.44 55.06
C ALA A 152 -12.13 -17.61 56.06
N LEU A 153 -11.56 -18.77 55.68
CA LEU A 153 -11.53 -19.96 56.53
C LEU A 153 -10.65 -19.78 57.78
N THR A 154 -9.51 -19.11 57.64
CA THR A 154 -8.63 -18.79 58.78
C THR A 154 -9.20 -17.70 59.70
N MET A 155 -10.26 -17.00 59.30
CA MET A 155 -10.97 -16.01 60.13
C MET A 155 -12.26 -16.54 60.79
N ALA A 156 -12.56 -17.86 60.70
CA ALA A 156 -13.46 -18.48 61.65
C ALA A 156 -12.85 -18.36 63.07
N PRO A 157 -13.63 -18.03 64.12
CA PRO A 157 -13.10 -17.59 65.41
C PRO A 157 -12.38 -18.73 66.13
N HIS A 158 -11.08 -18.86 65.88
CA HIS A 158 -10.18 -19.45 66.85
C HIS A 158 -9.86 -18.35 67.86
N ASP A 159 -10.74 -18.25 68.85
CA ASP A 159 -10.49 -17.59 70.12
C ASP A 159 -9.45 -18.43 70.89
N GLU A 160 -8.17 -18.25 70.58
CA GLU A 160 -7.08 -18.53 71.51
C GLU A 160 -5.99 -17.46 71.36
N GLY A 161 -6.01 -16.53 72.31
CA GLY A 161 -4.83 -16.09 73.06
C GLY A 161 -3.62 -15.62 72.27
N GLU A 162 -3.52 -14.30 72.12
CA GLU A 162 -2.28 -13.52 72.14
C GLU A 162 -1.12 -14.02 71.25
N LYS A 163 -0.87 -13.31 70.15
CA LYS A 163 0.41 -12.58 70.00
C LYS A 163 0.35 -11.54 68.89
N GLU A 164 0.70 -10.33 69.34
CA GLU A 164 1.12 -9.13 68.64
C GLU A 164 1.58 -9.31 67.17
N VAL A 165 1.17 -8.38 66.31
CA VAL A 165 2.01 -7.24 65.88
C VAL A 165 1.26 -6.48 64.79
N THR A 166 0.79 -5.29 65.19
CA THR A 166 0.62 -4.06 64.39
C THR A 166 0.17 -4.15 62.92
N SER A 167 -1.06 -3.73 62.66
CA SER A 167 -1.33 -2.51 61.88
C SER A 167 -2.83 -2.42 61.64
N ASP A 168 -3.49 -1.67 62.50
CA ASP A 168 -4.88 -1.31 62.29
C ASP A 168 -5.03 0.19 62.52
N LYS A 169 -5.34 0.91 61.43
CA LYS A 169 -6.42 1.90 61.30
C LYS A 169 -6.17 2.70 60.00
N GLN A 170 -6.80 2.35 58.87
CA GLN A 170 -8.21 2.57 58.48
C GLN A 170 -8.47 4.07 58.12
N PRO A 171 -9.62 4.41 57.48
CA PRO A 171 -9.83 4.67 56.06
C PRO A 171 -10.14 6.18 55.81
N GLU A 172 -10.35 6.71 54.61
CA GLU A 172 -11.58 6.73 53.78
C GLU A 172 -11.44 7.94 52.80
N PRO A 173 -12.39 8.28 51.90
CA PRO A 173 -12.06 8.52 50.49
C PRO A 173 -12.35 9.96 50.01
N GLU A 174 -12.08 10.13 48.71
CA GLU A 174 -12.65 11.11 47.77
C GLU A 174 -11.91 12.43 47.49
N ASN A 175 -11.67 12.58 46.18
CA ASN A 175 -11.87 13.77 45.34
C ASN A 175 -10.66 14.65 44.94
N SER A 176 -10.57 14.81 43.61
CA SER A 176 -9.98 15.90 42.82
C SER A 176 -8.46 15.91 42.56
N THR A 177 -8.14 15.80 41.26
CA THR A 177 -6.86 16.01 40.52
C THR A 177 -6.29 17.43 40.80
N PRO A 178 -4.95 17.75 40.70
CA PRO A 178 -4.13 17.55 39.49
C PRO A 178 -2.59 17.32 39.64
N GLU A 179 -2.00 16.75 38.59
CA GLU A 179 -0.70 17.11 37.97
C GLU A 179 0.63 17.11 38.79
N SER A 180 1.53 16.14 38.55
CA SER A 180 3.00 16.39 38.51
C SER A 180 3.84 15.20 37.95
N GLN A 181 4.24 15.35 36.69
CA GLN A 181 5.46 14.90 35.98
C GLN A 181 5.83 13.41 35.78
N PRO A 182 6.21 13.00 34.54
CA PRO A 182 6.70 11.65 34.23
C PRO A 182 8.19 11.49 34.53
N LYS A 183 8.55 10.57 35.44
CA LYS A 183 9.96 10.16 35.63
C LYS A 183 10.42 9.29 34.45
N PRO A 184 11.62 9.52 33.86
CA PRO A 184 12.09 8.78 32.71
C PRO A 184 12.51 7.35 33.11
N LYS A 185 11.90 6.35 32.46
CA LYS A 185 12.25 4.93 32.62
C LYS A 185 13.64 4.69 32.03
N LYS A 186 14.61 4.33 32.87
CA LYS A 186 15.94 3.88 32.45
C LYS A 186 15.83 2.45 31.90
N TRP A 187 15.97 2.29 30.59
CA TRP A 187 16.11 0.98 29.95
C TRP A 187 17.56 0.52 30.02
N TRP A 188 17.77 -0.76 30.35
CA TRP A 188 19.07 -1.41 30.32
C TRP A 188 19.56 -1.53 28.87
N ARG A 189 20.80 -1.11 28.60
CA ARG A 189 21.50 -1.45 27.35
C ARG A 189 22.30 -2.73 27.62
N PHE A 190 21.90 -3.83 27.00
CA PHE A 190 22.73 -5.03 26.93
C PHE A 190 23.58 -4.94 25.66
N GLY A 191 24.89 -4.89 25.84
CA GLY A 191 25.88 -5.00 24.79
C GLY A 191 27.16 -5.63 25.35
N LYS A 192 27.50 -6.79 24.82
CA LYS A 192 28.86 -7.23 24.54
C LYS A 192 28.86 -7.90 23.18
#